data_AF-A0A3D5WDX6-F1
#
_entry.id   AF-A0A3D5WDX6-F1
#
_cell.length_a   1.000
_cell.length_b   1.000
_cell.length_c   1.000
_cell.angle_alpha   90.00
_cell.angle_beta   90.00
_cell.angle_gamma   90.00
#
_symmetry.space_group_name_H-M   'P 1'
#
loop_
_entity.id
_entity.type
_entity.pdbx_description
1 polymer ?
#
loop_
_entity_poly.entity_id
_entity_poly.type
_entity_poly.pdbx_seq_one_letter_code
_entity_poly.pdbx_strand_id
1 'polypeptide(L)'
;MRKICIVTGSRAEYGLLRCVMQGIQDAPNLTLQVVATGMHLSPEFDMTIQEIEADGFEPDETIEILLSSDTPTAICKSMGLALIGYGEALQRLKPDMVVVLGDRFETFCMAAASQVCRIPLAHIHGGETTEVTIDEAFRHSITKMSHLHFASCEVHRQRIIQLGEAPNRVFNVGGLEQRVNEMDAKLSKKIDSVATDLAAHRADTESHRAGYRISESRD
;
A
#
# COMPACT_ATOMS: atom_id res chain seq x y z
N MET A 1 13.19 15.59 -1.72
CA MET A 1 13.15 14.16 -2.09
C MET A 1 11.75 13.67 -1.82
N ARG A 2 11.21 12.74 -2.62
CA ARG A 2 9.87 12.19 -2.44
C ARG A 2 9.91 10.98 -1.52
N LYS A 3 9.05 10.94 -0.51
CA LYS A 3 8.97 9.85 0.47
C LYS A 3 8.05 8.74 -0.04
N ILE A 4 8.61 7.57 -0.26
CA ILE A 4 7.91 6.38 -0.74
C ILE A 4 7.82 5.38 0.41
N CYS A 5 6.62 5.18 0.94
CA CYS A 5 6.37 4.24 2.03
C CYS A 5 6.02 2.87 1.48
N ILE A 6 6.93 1.90 1.67
CA ILE A 6 6.69 0.49 1.41
C ILE A 6 6.09 -0.13 2.67
N VAL A 7 5.03 -0.92 2.49
CA VAL A 7 4.37 -1.64 3.58
C VAL A 7 4.56 -3.12 3.34
N THR A 8 5.02 -3.85 4.35
CA THR A 8 5.23 -5.30 4.26
C THR A 8 4.66 -6.00 5.49
N GLY A 9 3.80 -7.00 5.25
CA GLY A 9 3.12 -7.74 6.32
C GLY A 9 3.64 -9.16 6.53
N SER A 10 4.42 -9.71 5.59
CA SER A 10 4.91 -11.08 5.68
C SER A 10 6.20 -11.30 4.87
N ARG A 11 6.97 -12.33 5.22
CA ARG A 11 8.18 -12.75 4.48
C ARG A 11 7.94 -13.00 3.00
N ALA A 12 6.78 -13.56 2.63
CA ALA A 12 6.46 -13.87 1.25
C ALA A 12 6.34 -12.60 0.38
N GLU A 13 5.71 -11.56 0.92
CA GLU A 13 5.61 -10.25 0.28
C GLU A 13 6.98 -9.52 0.31
N TYR A 14 7.66 -9.53 1.47
CA TYR A 14 8.95 -8.86 1.64
C TYR A 14 10.00 -9.30 0.60
N GLY A 15 10.10 -10.61 0.34
CA GLY A 15 11.06 -11.12 -0.65
C GLY A 15 10.90 -10.51 -2.04
N LEU A 16 9.66 -10.23 -2.44
CA LEU A 16 9.34 -9.58 -3.72
C LEU A 16 9.57 -8.06 -3.67
N LEU A 17 9.29 -7.43 -2.52
CA LEU A 17 9.45 -6.00 -2.32
C LEU A 17 10.92 -5.58 -2.12
N ARG A 18 11.80 -6.47 -1.67
CA ARG A 18 13.22 -6.18 -1.40
C ARG A 18 13.90 -5.45 -2.56
N CYS A 19 13.70 -5.94 -3.78
CA CYS A 19 14.29 -5.34 -4.97
C CYS A 19 13.73 -3.93 -5.27
N VAL A 20 12.45 -3.70 -4.97
CA VAL A 20 11.81 -2.38 -5.08
C VAL A 20 12.36 -1.43 -4.02
N MET A 21 12.49 -1.90 -2.77
CA MET A 21 13.04 -1.14 -1.65
C MET A 21 14.48 -0.68 -1.95
N GLN A 22 15.32 -1.60 -2.44
CA GLN A 22 16.69 -1.26 -2.85
C GLN A 22 16.71 -0.22 -3.98
N GLY A 23 15.87 -0.39 -5.01
CA GLY A 23 15.79 0.57 -6.11
C GLY A 23 15.34 1.97 -5.66
N ILE A 24 14.49 2.08 -4.62
CA ILE A 24 14.11 3.36 -4.02
C ILE A 24 15.27 3.96 -3.21
N GLN A 25 15.99 3.13 -2.46
CA GLN A 25 17.13 3.58 -1.65
C GLN A 25 18.30 4.08 -2.52
N ASP A 26 18.51 3.46 -3.68
CA ASP A 26 19.55 3.84 -4.63
C ASP A 26 19.19 5.09 -5.47
N ALA A 27 17.91 5.48 -5.50
CA ALA A 27 17.44 6.60 -6.30
C ALA A 27 17.65 7.95 -5.57
N PRO A 28 18.43 8.90 -6.14
CA PRO A 28 18.86 10.12 -5.44
C PRO A 28 17.71 11.11 -5.15
N ASN A 29 16.57 10.94 -5.79
CA ASN A 29 15.39 11.79 -5.69
C ASN A 29 14.29 11.21 -4.79
N LEU A 30 14.47 9.99 -4.30
CA LEU A 30 13.51 9.28 -3.46
C LEU A 30 14.06 9.09 -2.04
N THR A 31 13.15 8.88 -1.11
CA THR A 31 13.45 8.52 0.28
C THR A 31 12.57 7.33 0.60
N LEU A 32 13.19 6.19 0.86
CA LEU A 32 12.48 4.99 1.31
C LEU A 32 11.95 5.23 2.73
N GLN A 33 10.69 4.88 2.94
CA GLN A 33 10.11 4.64 4.25
C GLN A 33 9.59 3.21 4.29
N VAL A 34 9.69 2.55 5.45
CA VAL A 34 9.28 1.15 5.61
C VAL A 34 8.34 1.02 6.80
N VAL A 35 7.16 0.46 6.56
CA VAL A 35 6.23 0.03 7.61
C VAL A 35 6.24 -1.48 7.64
N ALA A 36 6.74 -2.05 8.73
CA ALA A 36 6.69 -3.49 8.99
C ALA A 36 5.51 -3.81 9.92
N THR A 37 4.72 -4.82 9.56
CA THR A 37 3.50 -5.19 10.29
C THR A 37 3.23 -6.69 10.19
N GLY A 38 2.08 -7.13 10.71
CA GLY A 38 1.58 -8.48 10.52
C GLY A 38 2.53 -9.55 11.05
N MET A 39 2.83 -10.53 10.21
CA MET A 39 3.63 -11.71 10.55
C MET A 39 5.09 -11.38 10.88
N HIS A 40 5.61 -10.24 10.42
CA HIS A 40 6.99 -9.84 10.74
C HIS A 40 7.23 -9.63 12.24
N LEU A 41 6.18 -9.25 12.96
CA LEU A 41 6.24 -8.90 14.39
C LEU A 41 5.70 -10.02 15.30
N SER A 42 5.39 -11.19 14.74
CA SER A 42 4.83 -12.29 15.50
C SER A 42 5.87 -13.38 15.79
N PRO A 43 6.02 -13.80 17.06
CA PRO A 43 6.85 -14.93 17.42
C PRO A 43 6.42 -16.26 16.78
N GLU A 44 5.13 -16.41 16.45
CA GLU A 44 4.60 -17.61 15.78
C GLU A 44 5.09 -17.74 14.33
N PHE A 45 5.59 -16.64 13.76
CA PHE A 45 6.10 -16.55 12.39
C PHE A 45 7.57 -16.11 12.37
N ASP A 46 8.36 -16.59 13.35
CA ASP A 46 9.82 -16.45 13.42
C ASP A 46 10.37 -15.01 13.51
N MET A 47 9.55 -14.00 13.85
CA MET A 47 9.99 -12.59 13.95
C MET A 47 10.77 -12.12 12.71
N THR A 48 10.22 -12.37 11.51
CA THR A 48 10.90 -12.09 10.24
C THR A 48 11.24 -10.62 9.98
N ILE A 49 10.88 -9.68 10.86
CA ILE A 49 11.45 -8.33 10.88
C ILE A 49 13.00 -8.33 10.92
N GLN A 50 13.60 -9.34 11.57
CA GLN A 50 15.07 -9.47 11.63
C GLN A 50 15.70 -9.68 10.25
N GLU A 51 14.97 -10.30 9.31
CA GLU A 51 15.44 -10.46 7.93
C GLU A 51 15.46 -9.10 7.20
N ILE A 52 14.48 -8.23 7.48
CA ILE A 52 14.41 -6.87 6.93
C ILE A 52 15.60 -6.03 7.40
N GLU A 53 15.87 -6.06 8.71
CA GLU A 53 16.99 -5.35 9.33
C GLU A 53 18.36 -5.88 8.84
N ALA A 54 18.50 -7.20 8.71
CA ALA A 54 19.73 -7.84 8.23
C ALA A 54 20.06 -7.48 6.77
N ASP A 55 19.04 -7.20 5.96
CA ASP A 55 19.18 -6.72 4.58
C ASP A 55 19.50 -5.22 4.48
N GLY A 56 19.57 -4.50 5.61
CA GLY A 56 19.94 -3.09 5.67
C GLY A 56 18.76 -2.12 5.59
N PHE A 57 17.54 -2.60 5.78
CA PHE A 57 16.34 -1.77 5.87
C PHE A 57 15.90 -1.63 7.33
N GLU A 58 15.88 -0.40 7.84
CA GLU A 58 15.34 -0.10 9.17
C GLU A 58 13.87 0.35 9.02
N PRO A 59 12.90 -0.38 9.60
CA PRO A 59 11.51 0.06 9.60
C PRO A 59 11.31 1.40 10.32
N ASP A 60 10.77 2.40 9.62
CA ASP A 60 10.39 3.68 10.24
C ASP A 60 9.24 3.52 11.25
N GLU A 61 8.35 2.56 11.01
CA GLU A 61 7.25 2.20 11.90
C GLU A 61 7.07 0.69 11.94
N THR A 62 6.85 0.17 13.15
CA THR A 62 6.46 -1.22 13.40
C THR A 62 5.08 -1.24 14.05
N ILE A 63 4.13 -1.96 13.44
CA ILE A 63 2.72 -1.91 13.84
C ILE A 63 2.21 -3.32 14.07
N GLU A 64 2.04 -3.69 15.35
CA GLU A 64 1.50 -4.99 15.75
C GLU A 64 -0.03 -5.02 15.55
N ILE A 65 -0.50 -5.92 14.69
CA ILE A 65 -1.92 -6.02 14.31
C ILE A 65 -2.50 -7.41 14.57
N LEU A 66 -1.66 -8.44 14.71
CA LEU A 66 -2.11 -9.83 14.80
C LEU A 66 -2.62 -10.15 16.20
N LEU A 67 -3.77 -10.80 16.25
CA LEU A 67 -4.23 -11.52 17.42
C LEU A 67 -3.86 -13.00 17.26
N SER A 68 -3.58 -13.69 18.37
CA SER A 68 -3.13 -15.11 18.37
C SER A 68 -4.20 -16.14 17.95
N SER A 69 -5.40 -15.70 17.57
CA SER A 69 -6.49 -16.58 17.16
C SER A 69 -6.71 -16.47 15.66
N ASP A 70 -6.75 -17.61 14.97
CA ASP A 70 -7.11 -17.69 13.55
C ASP A 70 -8.63 -17.94 13.37
N THR A 71 -9.42 -16.99 13.85
CA THR A 71 -10.89 -17.01 13.66
C THR A 71 -11.33 -15.77 12.88
N PRO A 72 -12.44 -15.83 12.13
CA PRO A 72 -12.95 -14.65 11.42
C PRO A 72 -13.12 -13.41 12.32
N THR A 73 -13.58 -13.62 13.55
CA THR A 73 -13.71 -12.55 14.55
C THR A 73 -12.36 -11.96 14.94
N ALA A 74 -11.32 -12.78 15.08
CA ALA A 74 -9.98 -12.31 15.39
C ALA A 74 -9.36 -11.56 14.22
N ILE A 75 -9.53 -12.03 12.97
CA ILE A 75 -9.11 -11.32 11.77
C ILE A 75 -9.79 -9.95 11.69
N CYS A 76 -11.12 -9.87 11.89
CA CYS A 76 -11.83 -8.60 11.92
C CYS A 76 -11.30 -7.63 13.00
N LYS A 77 -10.94 -8.14 14.18
CA LYS A 77 -10.31 -7.32 15.24
C LYS A 77 -8.91 -6.86 14.83
N SER A 78 -8.10 -7.73 14.22
CA SER A 78 -6.79 -7.39 13.67
C SER A 78 -6.89 -6.31 12.60
N MET A 79 -7.88 -6.36 11.73
CA MET A 79 -8.17 -5.29 10.76
C MET A 79 -8.50 -3.96 11.45
N GLY A 80 -9.23 -4.00 12.57
CA GLY A 80 -9.51 -2.81 13.38
C GLY A 80 -8.23 -2.21 13.98
N LEU A 81 -7.36 -3.03 14.55
CA LEU A 81 -6.05 -2.60 15.07
C LEU A 81 -5.17 -2.02 13.96
N ALA A 82 -5.16 -2.66 12.78
CA ALA A 82 -4.43 -2.20 11.62
C ALA A 82 -4.87 -0.79 11.19
N LEU A 83 -6.18 -0.53 11.08
CA LEU A 83 -6.69 0.79 10.70
C LEU A 83 -6.30 1.89 11.70
N ILE A 84 -6.33 1.60 13.01
CA ILE A 84 -5.90 2.53 14.06
C ILE A 84 -4.40 2.83 13.88
N GLY A 85 -3.56 1.80 13.87
CA GLY A 85 -2.11 1.95 13.78
C GLY A 85 -1.66 2.61 12.47
N TYR A 86 -2.24 2.23 11.33
CA TYR A 86 -1.91 2.82 10.04
C TYR A 86 -2.31 4.29 9.94
N GLY A 87 -3.47 4.69 10.49
CA GLY A 87 -3.86 6.08 10.53
C GLY A 87 -2.85 6.96 11.27
N GLU A 88 -2.38 6.48 12.42
CA GLU A 88 -1.37 7.18 13.23
C GLU A 88 0.01 7.21 12.54
N ALA A 89 0.46 6.09 11.99
CA ALA A 89 1.73 5.98 11.28
C ALA A 89 1.76 6.88 10.05
N LEU A 90 0.72 6.87 9.22
CA LEU A 90 0.62 7.74 8.04
C LEU A 90 0.62 9.23 8.42
N GLN A 91 0.05 9.60 9.57
CA GLN A 91 0.10 10.97 10.08
C GLN A 91 1.50 11.41 10.49
N ARG A 92 2.31 10.50 11.05
CA ARG A 92 3.71 10.76 11.42
C ARG A 92 4.62 10.77 10.20
N LEU A 93 4.55 9.72 9.38
CA LEU A 93 5.41 9.50 8.22
C LEU A 93 5.16 10.50 7.10
N LYS A 94 3.89 10.89 6.87
CA LYS A 94 3.43 11.78 5.79
C LYS A 94 4.06 11.43 4.43
N PRO A 95 3.97 10.18 3.95
CA PRO A 95 4.56 9.78 2.68
C PRO A 95 3.90 10.53 1.51
N ASP A 96 4.68 10.74 0.44
CA ASP A 96 4.15 11.27 -0.82
C ASP A 96 3.41 10.17 -1.61
N MET A 97 3.74 8.90 -1.35
CA MET A 97 3.07 7.73 -1.89
C MET A 97 3.27 6.51 -0.99
N VAL A 98 2.23 5.70 -0.84
CA VAL A 98 2.30 4.36 -0.24
C VAL A 98 2.32 3.33 -1.36
N VAL A 99 3.13 2.28 -1.21
CA VAL A 99 3.21 1.14 -2.11
C VAL A 99 2.84 -0.11 -1.35
N VAL A 100 1.92 -0.88 -1.92
CA VAL A 100 1.41 -2.14 -1.36
C VAL A 100 1.47 -3.24 -2.40
N LEU A 101 1.67 -4.48 -1.95
CA LEU A 101 1.69 -5.66 -2.81
C LEU A 101 0.60 -6.65 -2.39
N GLY A 102 -0.09 -7.20 -3.39
CA GLY A 102 -1.00 -8.32 -3.18
C GLY A 102 -2.33 -7.90 -2.55
N ASP A 103 -2.88 -8.76 -1.71
CA ASP A 103 -4.32 -8.84 -1.51
C ASP A 103 -4.75 -9.22 -0.09
N ARG A 104 -3.81 -9.28 0.85
CA ARG A 104 -4.12 -9.67 2.23
C ARG A 104 -4.91 -8.59 2.97
N PHE A 105 -5.51 -8.97 4.09
CA PHE A 105 -6.35 -8.08 4.90
C PHE A 105 -5.57 -6.87 5.43
N GLU A 106 -4.30 -7.04 5.79
CA GLU A 106 -3.43 -5.95 6.24
C GLU A 106 -3.15 -4.95 5.10
N THR A 107 -2.92 -5.45 3.89
CA THR A 107 -2.75 -4.66 2.66
C THR A 107 -4.02 -3.87 2.34
N PHE A 108 -5.20 -4.51 2.47
CA PHE A 108 -6.49 -3.84 2.35
C PHE A 108 -6.67 -2.73 3.38
N CYS A 109 -6.34 -2.99 4.65
CA CYS A 109 -6.42 -1.98 5.71
C CYS A 109 -5.50 -0.79 5.44
N MET A 110 -4.28 -1.02 4.95
CA MET A 110 -3.36 0.05 4.57
C MET A 110 -3.90 0.86 3.40
N ALA A 111 -4.49 0.21 2.41
CA ALA A 111 -5.12 0.89 1.28
C ALA A 111 -6.29 1.78 1.74
N ALA A 112 -7.16 1.25 2.61
CA ALA A 112 -8.28 1.99 3.18
C ALA A 112 -7.81 3.17 4.04
N ALA A 113 -6.80 2.99 4.90
CA ALA A 113 -6.21 4.07 5.69
C ALA A 113 -5.60 5.15 4.78
N SER A 114 -4.87 4.76 3.73
CA SER A 114 -4.28 5.69 2.75
C SER A 114 -5.35 6.55 2.05
N GLN A 115 -6.50 5.97 1.70
CA GLN A 115 -7.64 6.72 1.14
C GLN A 115 -8.16 7.78 2.11
N VAL A 116 -8.39 7.41 3.37
CA VAL A 116 -8.87 8.33 4.41
C VAL A 116 -7.86 9.44 4.67
N CYS A 117 -6.58 9.09 4.74
CA CYS A 117 -5.46 10.01 4.92
C CYS A 117 -5.14 10.83 3.66
N ARG A 118 -5.79 10.53 2.52
CA ARG A 118 -5.58 11.17 1.21
C ARG A 118 -4.13 11.09 0.75
N ILE A 119 -3.58 9.88 0.84
CA ILE A 119 -2.22 9.57 0.42
C ILE A 119 -2.32 8.72 -0.86
N PRO A 120 -1.62 9.10 -1.94
CA PRO A 120 -1.54 8.30 -3.16
C PRO A 120 -1.08 6.87 -2.88
N LEU A 121 -1.71 5.92 -3.56
CA LEU A 121 -1.45 4.50 -3.39
C LEU A 121 -1.03 3.87 -4.72
N ALA A 122 0.07 3.11 -4.70
CA ALA A 122 0.52 2.26 -5.77
C ALA A 122 0.33 0.79 -5.40
N HIS A 123 -0.35 0.04 -6.25
CA HIS A 123 -0.66 -1.37 -6.00
C HIS A 123 0.06 -2.27 -7.01
N ILE A 124 0.80 -3.23 -6.47
CA ILE A 124 1.53 -4.25 -7.23
C ILE A 124 0.78 -5.59 -7.14
N HIS A 125 0.77 -6.35 -8.24
CA HIS A 125 0.04 -7.63 -8.36
C HIS A 125 -1.49 -7.52 -8.35
N GLY A 126 -2.03 -6.33 -8.66
CA GLY A 126 -3.46 -6.16 -8.96
C GLY A 126 -3.88 -6.91 -10.24
N GLY A 127 -5.19 -7.20 -10.35
CA GLY A 127 -5.76 -7.85 -11.54
C GLY A 127 -5.49 -9.35 -11.67
N GLU A 128 -4.77 -9.95 -10.73
CA GLU A 128 -4.73 -11.40 -10.54
C GLU A 128 -6.09 -11.94 -10.07
N THR A 129 -6.28 -13.25 -10.14
CA THR A 129 -7.50 -13.89 -9.63
C THR A 129 -7.18 -15.18 -8.90
N THR A 130 -7.83 -15.38 -7.77
CA THR A 130 -7.73 -16.59 -6.93
C THR A 130 -9.07 -17.29 -6.77
N GLU A 131 -10.12 -16.84 -7.49
CA GLU A 131 -11.53 -17.32 -7.65
C GLU A 131 -12.34 -17.69 -6.39
N VAL A 132 -11.73 -18.12 -5.29
CA VAL A 132 -12.40 -18.77 -4.14
C VAL A 132 -11.94 -18.20 -2.79
N THR A 133 -10.97 -17.30 -2.75
CA THR A 133 -10.45 -16.73 -1.49
C THR A 133 -11.05 -15.35 -1.20
N ILE A 134 -11.13 -14.99 0.09
CA ILE A 134 -11.52 -13.64 0.52
C ILE A 134 -10.57 -12.57 -0.06
N ASP A 135 -9.33 -12.96 -0.32
CA ASP A 135 -8.30 -12.10 -0.91
C ASP A 135 -8.68 -11.63 -2.31
N GLU A 136 -9.52 -12.37 -3.06
CA GLU A 136 -10.05 -11.91 -4.34
C GLU A 136 -10.81 -10.58 -4.21
N ALA A 137 -11.67 -10.48 -3.20
CA ALA A 137 -12.43 -9.27 -2.94
C ALA A 137 -11.52 -8.13 -2.48
N PHE A 138 -10.52 -8.43 -1.65
CA PHE A 138 -9.53 -7.45 -1.21
C PHE A 138 -8.67 -6.93 -2.35
N ARG A 139 -8.14 -7.81 -3.21
CA ARG A 139 -7.32 -7.44 -4.39
C ARG A 139 -8.01 -6.41 -5.28
N HIS A 140 -9.26 -6.67 -5.63
CA HIS A 140 -10.02 -5.78 -6.51
C HIS A 140 -10.44 -4.49 -5.79
N SER A 141 -10.69 -4.56 -4.47
CA SER A 141 -10.95 -3.37 -3.65
C SER A 141 -9.70 -2.49 -3.52
N ILE A 142 -8.54 -3.08 -3.25
CA ILE A 142 -7.24 -2.39 -3.21
C ILE A 142 -6.97 -1.74 -4.56
N THR A 143 -7.22 -2.45 -5.66
CA THR A 143 -7.15 -1.88 -7.01
C THR A 143 -8.02 -0.63 -7.14
N LYS A 144 -9.30 -0.66 -6.73
CA LYS A 144 -10.15 0.53 -6.80
C LYS A 144 -9.72 1.68 -5.86
N MET A 145 -9.01 1.36 -4.79
CA MET A 145 -8.39 2.34 -3.89
C MET A 145 -7.01 2.81 -4.36
N SER A 146 -6.49 2.29 -5.48
CA SER A 146 -5.13 2.58 -5.94
C SER A 146 -5.13 3.54 -7.11
N HIS A 147 -4.07 4.35 -7.17
CA HIS A 147 -3.91 5.40 -8.18
C HIS A 147 -2.94 4.99 -9.28
N LEU A 148 -1.96 4.15 -8.95
CA LEU A 148 -1.04 3.52 -9.90
C LEU A 148 -1.08 2.01 -9.73
N HIS A 149 -0.99 1.30 -10.85
CA HIS A 149 -1.12 -0.14 -10.87
C HIS A 149 0.05 -0.77 -11.61
N PHE A 150 0.69 -1.74 -10.97
CA PHE A 150 1.83 -2.49 -11.48
C PHE A 150 1.46 -3.96 -11.59
N ALA A 151 0.94 -4.33 -12.75
CA ALA A 151 0.47 -5.67 -13.07
C ALA A 151 1.63 -6.59 -13.48
N SER A 152 1.51 -7.88 -13.13
CA SER A 152 2.52 -8.89 -13.41
C SER A 152 2.46 -9.45 -14.84
N CYS A 153 1.35 -9.29 -15.55
CA CYS A 153 1.24 -9.61 -16.98
C CYS A 153 0.11 -8.83 -17.68
N GLU A 154 0.00 -8.97 -19.00
CA GLU A 154 -0.99 -8.23 -19.79
C GLU A 154 -2.43 -8.61 -19.44
N VAL A 155 -2.68 -9.89 -19.15
CA VAL A 155 -4.03 -10.35 -18.74
C VAL A 155 -4.47 -9.63 -17.46
N HIS A 156 -3.57 -9.47 -16.50
CA HIS A 156 -3.86 -8.78 -15.23
C HIS A 156 -4.06 -7.27 -15.46
N ARG A 157 -3.22 -6.66 -16.30
CA ARG A 157 -3.39 -5.27 -16.73
C ARG A 157 -4.76 -5.02 -17.36
N GLN A 158 -5.20 -5.88 -18.26
CA GLN A 158 -6.51 -5.75 -18.90
C GLN A 158 -7.66 -5.88 -17.89
N ARG A 159 -7.52 -6.78 -16.91
CA ARG A 159 -8.52 -6.90 -15.82
C ARG A 159 -8.58 -5.62 -14.96
N ILE A 160 -7.45 -5.02 -14.63
CA ILE A 160 -7.42 -3.73 -13.92
C ILE A 160 -8.12 -2.63 -14.74
N ILE A 161 -7.85 -2.56 -16.05
CA ILE A 161 -8.54 -1.60 -16.95
C ILE A 161 -10.05 -1.89 -16.99
N GLN A 162 -10.45 -3.15 -17.03
CA GLN A 162 -11.85 -3.57 -16.99
C GLN A 162 -12.56 -3.16 -15.69
N LEU A 163 -11.85 -3.08 -14.56
CA LEU A 163 -12.35 -2.51 -13.30
C LEU A 163 -12.54 -0.97 -13.34
N GLY A 164 -12.28 -0.35 -14.48
CA GLY A 164 -12.47 1.08 -14.73
C GLY A 164 -11.26 1.94 -14.44
N GLU A 165 -10.07 1.34 -14.27
CA GLU A 165 -8.83 2.10 -14.11
C GLU A 165 -8.33 2.67 -15.43
N ALA A 166 -7.82 3.90 -15.39
CA ALA A 166 -7.36 4.59 -16.58
C ALA A 166 -6.12 3.87 -17.19
N PRO A 167 -6.11 3.51 -18.48
CA PRO A 167 -5.02 2.72 -19.08
C PRO A 167 -3.62 3.33 -18.95
N ASN A 168 -3.52 4.66 -18.82
CA ASN A 168 -2.26 5.38 -18.62
C ASN A 168 -1.73 5.31 -17.18
N ARG A 169 -2.49 4.74 -16.25
CA ARG A 169 -2.13 4.48 -14.85
C ARG A 169 -1.88 2.99 -14.56
N VAL A 170 -2.09 2.11 -15.55
CA VAL A 170 -1.91 0.66 -15.44
C VAL A 170 -0.71 0.20 -16.26
N PHE A 171 0.31 -0.32 -15.60
CA PHE A 171 1.58 -0.76 -16.20
C PHE A 171 1.72 -2.26 -16.07
N ASN A 172 2.03 -2.92 -17.18
CA ASN A 172 2.52 -4.29 -17.17
C ASN A 172 4.04 -4.23 -16.99
N VAL A 173 4.53 -4.62 -15.82
CA VAL A 173 5.96 -4.57 -15.47
C VAL A 173 6.60 -5.97 -15.41
N GLY A 174 5.82 -7.02 -15.67
CA GLY A 174 6.25 -8.40 -15.44
C GLY A 174 6.20 -8.78 -13.96
N GLY A 175 6.63 -10.00 -13.63
CA GLY A 175 6.90 -10.36 -12.23
C GLY A 175 7.99 -9.45 -11.66
N LEU A 176 7.89 -9.10 -10.37
CA LEU A 176 8.81 -8.19 -9.68
C LEU A 176 10.30 -8.57 -9.82
N GLU A 177 10.57 -9.86 -10.00
CA GLU A 177 11.91 -10.40 -10.28
C GLU A 177 12.53 -9.89 -11.59
N GLN A 178 11.73 -9.38 -12.54
CA GLN A 178 12.21 -9.11 -13.89
C GLN A 178 12.70 -7.68 -14.14
N ARG A 179 12.23 -6.63 -13.43
CA ARG A 179 12.56 -5.23 -13.80
C ARG A 179 12.50 -4.21 -12.66
N VAL A 180 13.66 -3.93 -12.04
CA VAL A 180 13.86 -2.81 -11.09
C VAL A 180 14.31 -1.52 -11.81
N ASN A 181 15.02 -1.62 -12.94
CA ASN A 181 15.75 -0.50 -13.54
C ASN A 181 14.89 0.47 -14.39
N GLU A 182 13.64 0.15 -14.70
CA GLU A 182 12.78 0.99 -15.56
C GLU A 182 11.87 1.97 -14.79
N MET A 183 11.90 1.90 -13.46
CA MET A 183 10.87 2.50 -12.61
C MET A 183 11.12 3.97 -12.27
N ASP A 184 12.38 4.41 -12.14
CA ASP A 184 12.74 5.65 -11.45
C ASP A 184 12.19 6.94 -12.10
N ALA A 185 12.55 7.23 -13.37
CA ALA A 185 12.12 8.47 -14.03
C ALA A 185 10.61 8.54 -14.32
N LYS A 186 9.97 7.39 -14.54
CA LYS A 186 8.52 7.29 -14.82
C LYS A 186 7.69 7.43 -13.55
N LEU A 187 8.19 6.94 -12.41
CA LEU A 187 7.48 6.99 -11.14
C LEU A 187 7.39 8.43 -10.63
N SER A 188 8.50 9.19 -10.68
CA SER A 188 8.54 10.61 -10.29
C SER A 188 7.43 11.44 -10.94
N LYS A 189 7.40 11.48 -12.28
CA LYS A 189 6.41 12.30 -13.02
C LYS A 189 4.97 11.89 -12.74
N LYS A 190 4.74 10.60 -12.47
CA LYS A 190 3.40 10.07 -12.18
C LYS A 190 2.98 10.37 -10.76
N ILE A 191 3.88 10.31 -9.79
CA ILE A 191 3.61 10.76 -8.42
C ILE A 191 3.15 12.22 -8.47
N ASP A 192 3.85 13.08 -9.22
CA ASP A 192 3.46 14.50 -9.35
C ASP A 192 2.06 14.66 -9.98
N SER A 193 1.76 13.89 -11.03
CA SER A 193 0.43 13.87 -11.66
C SER A 193 -0.65 13.41 -10.69
N VAL A 194 -0.42 12.31 -9.97
CA VAL A 194 -1.39 11.77 -9.01
C VAL A 194 -1.58 12.71 -7.82
N ALA A 195 -0.50 13.32 -7.32
CA ALA A 195 -0.57 14.30 -6.24
C ALA A 195 -1.37 15.55 -6.68
N THR A 196 -1.23 15.98 -7.93
CA THR A 196 -2.03 17.07 -8.51
C THR A 196 -3.50 16.69 -8.61
N ASP A 197 -3.80 15.49 -9.10
CA ASP A 197 -5.17 14.96 -9.19
C ASP A 197 -5.81 14.83 -7.80
N LEU A 198 -5.05 14.35 -6.80
CA LEU A 198 -5.49 14.31 -5.41
C LEU A 198 -5.72 15.70 -4.84
N ALA A 199 -4.85 16.67 -5.13
CA ALA A 199 -5.01 18.04 -4.66
C ALA A 199 -6.28 18.68 -5.26
N ALA A 200 -6.59 18.39 -6.52
CA ALA A 200 -7.83 18.81 -7.17
C ALA A 200 -9.05 18.12 -6.55
N HIS A 201 -9.02 16.80 -6.36
CA HIS A 201 -10.07 16.06 -5.66
C HIS A 201 -10.23 16.51 -4.20
N ARG A 202 -9.14 16.91 -3.54
CA ARG A 202 -9.14 17.48 -2.20
C ARG A 202 -9.86 18.82 -2.17
N ALA A 203 -9.55 19.72 -3.11
CA ALA A 203 -10.25 21.00 -3.21
C ALA A 203 -11.75 20.78 -3.45
N ASP A 204 -12.10 19.80 -4.28
CA ASP A 204 -13.49 19.41 -4.53
C ASP A 204 -14.17 18.84 -3.27
N THR A 205 -13.62 17.81 -2.61
CA THR A 205 -14.19 17.25 -1.37
C THR A 205 -14.23 18.25 -0.21
N GLU A 206 -13.26 19.16 -0.12
CA GLU A 206 -13.27 20.24 0.88
C GLU A 206 -14.34 21.30 0.58
N SER A 207 -14.66 21.55 -0.69
CA SER A 207 -15.81 22.38 -1.06
C SER A 207 -17.15 21.72 -0.71
N HIS A 208 -17.21 20.38 -0.70
CA HIS A 208 -18.37 19.58 -0.30
C HIS A 208 -18.46 19.31 1.22
N ARG A 209 -17.47 19.75 2.03
CA ARG A 209 -17.44 19.56 3.51
C ARG A 209 -18.59 20.22 4.27
N ALA A 210 -19.44 21.02 3.63
CA ALA A 210 -20.63 21.56 4.28
C ALA A 210 -21.63 20.47 4.72
N GLY A 211 -21.58 19.26 4.14
CA GLY A 211 -22.52 18.16 4.44
C GLY A 211 -22.07 17.12 5.48
N TYR A 212 -20.78 17.05 5.82
CA TYR A 212 -20.21 15.97 6.65
C TYR A 212 -19.48 16.51 7.89
N ARG A 213 -20.12 17.43 8.63
CA ARG A 213 -19.70 17.69 10.01
C ARG A 213 -20.23 16.54 10.87
N ILE A 214 -19.34 15.64 11.30
CA ILE A 214 -19.50 15.07 12.65
C ILE A 214 -19.41 16.28 13.56
N SER A 215 -20.53 16.61 14.20
CA SER A 215 -20.61 17.72 15.14
C SER A 215 -19.64 17.45 16.28
N GLU A 216 -18.46 18.06 16.25
CA GLU A 216 -17.76 18.37 17.49
C GLU A 216 -18.62 19.41 18.20
N SER A 217 -19.57 18.91 18.99
CA SER A 217 -20.28 19.71 19.99
C SER A 217 -19.21 20.24 20.95
N ARG A 218 -19.01 21.55 20.89
CA ARG A 218 -18.39 22.31 21.97
C ARG A 218 -19.36 22.27 23.15
N ASP A 219 -18.92 21.66 24.23
CA ASP A 219 -19.23 22.07 25.61
C ASP A 219 -17.95 21.86 26.44
#